data_AF-A0AA42HBR9-F1
#
_entry.id   AF-A0AA42HBR9-F1
#
_cell.length_a   1.000
_cell.length_b   1.000
_cell.length_c   1.000
_cell.angle_alpha   90.00
_cell.angle_beta   90.00
_cell.angle_gamma   90.00
#
_symmetry.space_group_name_H-M   'P 1'
#
loop_
_entity.id
_entity.type
_entity.pdbx_description
1 polymer ?
#
loop_
_entity_poly.entity_id
_entity_poly.type
_entity_poly.pdbx_seq_one_letter_code
_entity_poly.pdbx_strand_id
1 'polypeptide(L)'
;MTEKNWKWYSGANNESYSFGPFDTREEAIEEVRGQYGDDVDVYVTEAYKEPLKLSSYISRDFVETLLEHAEECVADLADEYGDHVTFDVSGDQQKDLRAMLTATVNAWQEKHGLKFTTWRFTDTRNEEFIAPEVQP
;
A
#
# COMPACT_ATOMS: atom_id res chain seq x y z
N MET A 1 -14.64 -5.12 4.94
CA MET A 1 -13.40 -5.15 4.15
C MET A 1 -13.82 -5.47 2.73
N THR A 2 -13.46 -4.65 1.75
CA THR A 2 -13.62 -5.03 0.33
C THR A 2 -12.70 -6.22 0.09
N GLU A 3 -13.22 -7.26 -0.56
CA GLU A 3 -12.40 -8.42 -0.93
C GLU A 3 -11.29 -7.97 -1.87
N LYS A 4 -10.05 -8.39 -1.62
CA LYS A 4 -8.92 -8.08 -2.49
C LYS A 4 -9.17 -8.70 -3.86
N ASN A 5 -9.18 -7.89 -4.91
CA ASN A 5 -9.33 -8.35 -6.30
C ASN A 5 -8.00 -8.90 -6.81
N TRP A 6 -7.66 -10.12 -6.41
CA TRP A 6 -6.46 -10.83 -6.88
C TRP A 6 -6.57 -11.15 -8.36
N LYS A 7 -5.50 -10.89 -9.10
CA LYS A 7 -5.38 -11.18 -10.53
C LYS A 7 -4.04 -11.83 -10.82
N TRP A 8 -3.98 -12.61 -11.88
CA TRP A 8 -2.75 -13.23 -12.34
C TRP A 8 -1.97 -12.27 -13.23
N TYR A 9 -0.65 -12.29 -13.05
CA TYR A 9 0.30 -11.53 -13.84
C TYR A 9 1.48 -12.43 -14.21
N SER A 10 2.11 -12.14 -15.35
CA SER A 10 3.21 -12.94 -15.86
C SER A 10 4.28 -12.11 -16.54
N GLY A 11 5.47 -12.68 -16.68
CA GLY A 11 6.61 -12.08 -17.37
C GLY A 11 7.64 -13.13 -17.77
N ALA A 12 8.53 -12.75 -18.69
CA ALA A 12 9.64 -13.59 -19.14
C ALA A 12 10.87 -13.53 -18.21
N ASN A 13 10.80 -12.76 -17.11
CA ASN A 13 11.84 -12.68 -16.10
C ASN A 13 11.22 -12.46 -14.71
N ASN A 14 12.01 -12.69 -13.67
CA ASN A 14 11.59 -12.51 -12.28
C ASN A 14 11.63 -11.04 -11.79
N GLU A 15 11.89 -10.07 -12.68
CA GLU A 15 12.05 -8.66 -12.31
C GLU A 15 10.79 -7.84 -12.62
N SER A 16 10.10 -8.19 -13.71
CA SER A 16 8.93 -7.47 -14.20
C SER A 16 7.85 -8.40 -14.74
N TYR A 17 6.71 -8.44 -14.05
CA TYR A 17 5.48 -9.01 -14.57
C TYR A 17 4.84 -8.04 -15.57
N SER A 18 5.05 -8.29 -16.86
CA SER A 18 4.72 -7.38 -17.97
C SER A 18 3.30 -7.57 -18.51
N PHE A 19 2.67 -8.70 -18.19
CA PHE A 19 1.35 -9.08 -18.69
C PHE A 19 0.35 -9.25 -17.54
N GLY A 20 -0.92 -9.01 -17.85
CA GLY A 20 -2.04 -9.02 -16.91
C GLY A 20 -2.71 -7.64 -16.77
N PRO A 21 -3.76 -7.51 -15.95
CA PRO A 21 -4.34 -8.54 -15.09
C PRO A 21 -5.13 -9.63 -15.84
N PHE A 22 -4.98 -10.89 -15.42
CA PHE A 22 -5.78 -12.03 -15.88
C PHE A 22 -6.62 -12.64 -14.76
N ASP A 23 -7.69 -13.35 -15.12
CA ASP A 23 -8.57 -14.01 -14.16
C ASP A 23 -8.03 -15.38 -13.74
N THR A 24 -7.25 -16.03 -14.62
CA THR A 24 -6.68 -17.36 -14.40
C THR A 24 -5.17 -17.39 -14.57
N ARG A 25 -4.55 -18.39 -13.96
CA ARG A 25 -3.10 -18.66 -14.05
C ARG A 25 -2.71 -19.04 -15.48
N GLU A 26 -3.56 -19.85 -16.11
CA GLU A 26 -3.34 -20.40 -17.44
C GLU A 26 -3.28 -19.30 -18.50
N GLU A 27 -4.20 -18.33 -18.46
CA GLU A 27 -4.16 -17.14 -19.34
C GLU A 27 -2.83 -16.37 -19.23
N ALA A 28 -2.30 -16.24 -18.00
CA ALA A 28 -1.05 -15.54 -17.77
C ALA A 28 0.14 -16.27 -18.40
N ILE A 29 0.15 -17.61 -18.36
CA ILE A 29 1.21 -18.43 -18.97
C ILE A 29 1.11 -18.41 -20.49
N GLU A 30 -0.10 -18.57 -21.01
CA GLU A 30 -0.40 -18.54 -22.44
C GLU A 30 0.01 -17.22 -23.07
N GLU A 31 -0.17 -16.07 -22.39
CA GLU A 31 0.27 -14.78 -22.92
C GLU A 31 1.79 -14.74 -23.11
N VAL A 32 2.58 -15.16 -22.13
CA VAL A 32 4.06 -15.14 -22.26
C VAL A 32 4.52 -16.05 -23.39
N ARG A 33 3.95 -17.27 -23.47
CA ARG A 33 4.26 -18.22 -24.54
C ARG A 33 3.80 -17.74 -25.90
N GLY A 34 2.66 -17.06 -25.98
CA GLY A 34 2.15 -16.45 -27.21
C GLY A 34 3.05 -15.33 -27.74
N GLN A 35 3.70 -14.58 -26.84
CA GLN A 35 4.59 -13.48 -27.22
C GLN A 35 6.03 -13.93 -27.53
N TYR A 36 6.54 -14.92 -26.80
CA TYR A 36 7.97 -15.30 -26.86
C TYR A 36 8.23 -16.74 -27.33
N GLY A 37 7.19 -17.56 -27.52
CA GLY A 37 7.29 -18.99 -27.86
C GLY A 37 7.29 -19.90 -26.63
N ASP A 38 7.21 -21.22 -26.84
CA ASP A 38 7.16 -22.22 -25.77
C ASP A 38 8.53 -22.52 -25.13
N ASP A 39 9.62 -22.10 -25.77
CA ASP A 39 11.01 -22.26 -25.30
C ASP A 39 11.47 -21.04 -24.47
N VAL A 40 10.60 -20.56 -23.58
CA VAL A 40 10.88 -19.41 -22.71
C VAL A 40 10.56 -19.73 -21.26
N ASP A 41 11.34 -19.12 -20.36
CA ASP A 41 11.03 -19.05 -18.94
C ASP A 41 9.75 -18.24 -18.71
N VAL A 42 8.84 -18.75 -17.89
CA VAL A 42 7.62 -18.02 -17.50
C VAL A 42 7.60 -17.84 -15.99
N TYR A 43 7.53 -16.58 -15.56
CA TYR A 43 7.30 -16.20 -14.17
C TYR A 43 5.87 -15.74 -14.02
N VAL A 44 5.16 -16.26 -13.03
CA VAL A 44 3.72 -16.04 -12.84
C VAL A 44 3.43 -15.77 -11.36
N THR A 45 2.49 -14.87 -11.06
CA THR A 45 2.07 -14.57 -9.68
C THR A 45 0.62 -14.12 -9.63
N GLU A 46 -0.08 -14.40 -8.53
CA GLU A 46 -1.28 -13.66 -8.16
C GLU A 46 -0.86 -12.38 -7.45
N ALA A 47 -1.26 -11.24 -7.99
CA ALA A 47 -1.02 -9.96 -7.35
C ALA A 47 -2.30 -9.17 -7.14
N TYR A 48 -2.24 -8.33 -6.13
CA TYR A 48 -3.26 -7.34 -5.82
C TYR A 48 -2.63 -5.96 -5.93
N LYS A 49 -3.28 -5.08 -6.70
CA LYS A 49 -2.84 -3.71 -6.94
C LYS A 49 -4.01 -2.75 -6.74
N GLU A 50 -4.08 -2.13 -5.57
CA GLU A 50 -5.02 -1.04 -5.32
C GLU A 50 -4.32 0.25 -4.94
N PRO A 51 -4.97 1.41 -5.20
CA PRO A 51 -4.49 2.68 -4.71
C PRO A 51 -4.32 2.67 -3.20
N LEU A 52 -3.18 3.19 -2.71
CA LEU A 52 -2.95 3.31 -1.27
C LEU A 52 -3.80 4.44 -0.67
N LYS A 53 -4.21 4.25 0.58
CA LYS A 53 -4.91 5.26 1.38
C LYS A 53 -3.88 6.09 2.14
N LEU A 54 -3.96 7.41 2.09
CA LEU A 54 -3.13 8.30 2.91
C LEU A 54 -3.26 7.97 4.40
N SER A 55 -4.44 7.53 4.82
CA SER A 55 -4.67 7.13 6.21
C SER A 55 -3.81 5.95 6.67
N SER A 56 -3.19 5.16 5.77
CA SER A 56 -2.27 4.09 6.17
C SER A 56 -0.99 4.61 6.83
N TYR A 57 -0.69 5.91 6.65
CA TYR A 57 0.46 6.57 7.26
C TYR A 57 0.11 7.26 8.59
N ILE A 58 -1.15 7.24 9.01
CA ILE A 58 -1.60 7.77 10.30
C ILE A 58 -1.42 6.67 11.35
N SER A 59 -0.17 6.46 11.75
CA SER A 59 0.20 5.48 12.78
C SER A 59 -0.09 6.00 14.19
N ARG A 60 0.15 5.15 15.21
CA ARG A 60 0.17 5.60 16.60
C ARG A 60 1.27 6.66 16.78
N ASP A 61 2.49 6.31 16.34
CA ASP A 61 3.67 7.17 16.47
C ASP A 61 3.48 8.52 15.77
N PHE A 62 2.79 8.56 14.63
CA PHE A 62 2.44 9.82 13.95
C PHE A 62 1.60 10.74 14.85
N VAL A 63 0.62 10.19 15.58
CA VAL A 63 -0.24 10.97 16.48
C VAL A 63 0.55 11.43 17.71
N GLU A 64 1.44 10.59 18.24
CA GLU A 64 2.34 10.97 19.34
C GLU A 64 3.26 12.12 18.91
N THR A 65 3.94 11.99 17.76
CA THR A 65 4.80 13.06 17.21
C THR A 65 4.02 14.34 16.92
N LEU A 66 2.77 14.25 16.45
CA LEU A 66 1.94 15.44 16.23
C LEU A 66 1.64 16.19 17.54
N LEU A 67 1.34 15.45 18.61
CA LEU A 67 1.08 16.03 19.92
C LEU A 67 2.36 16.62 20.52
N GLU A 68 3.46 15.88 20.52
CA GLU A 68 4.77 16.35 21.00
C GLU A 68 5.21 17.63 20.28
N HIS A 69 5.10 17.65 18.95
CA HIS A 69 5.44 18.84 18.17
C HIS A 69 4.56 20.04 18.52
N ALA A 70 3.26 19.82 18.78
CA ALA A 70 2.38 20.88 19.24
C ALA A 70 2.77 21.41 20.62
N GLU A 71 3.20 20.54 21.54
CA GLU A 71 3.69 20.92 22.86
C GLU A 71 4.99 21.73 22.76
N GLU A 72 5.94 21.31 21.93
CA GLU A 72 7.16 22.08 21.65
C GLU A 72 6.84 23.48 21.11
N CYS A 73 5.91 23.59 20.16
CA CYS A 73 5.49 24.89 19.63
C CYS A 73 4.81 25.78 20.69
N VAL A 74 4.08 25.18 21.63
CA VAL A 74 3.45 25.91 22.73
C VAL A 74 4.48 26.38 23.75
N ALA A 75 5.53 25.60 23.99
CA ALA A 75 6.62 25.99 24.89
C ALA A 75 7.36 27.26 24.41
N ASP A 76 7.48 27.46 23.09
CA ASP A 76 8.02 28.71 22.51
C ASP A 76 7.13 29.94 22.79
N LEU A 77 5.86 29.72 23.16
CA LEU A 77 4.89 30.75 23.51
C LEU A 77 4.67 30.88 25.02
N ALA A 78 5.54 30.25 25.82
CA ALA A 78 5.50 30.35 27.27
C ALA A 78 5.67 31.79 27.78
N ASP A 79 5.28 32.03 29.03
CA ASP A 79 5.47 33.33 29.66
C ASP A 79 6.96 33.62 29.94
N GLU A 80 7.26 34.78 30.55
CA GLU A 80 8.63 35.18 30.87
C GLU A 80 9.36 34.24 31.85
N TYR A 81 8.62 33.35 32.53
CA TYR A 81 9.12 32.34 33.45
C TYR A 81 9.19 30.94 32.82
N GLY A 82 8.80 30.80 31.54
CA GLY A 82 8.74 29.52 30.85
C GLY A 82 7.50 28.68 31.19
N ASP A 83 6.51 29.25 31.87
CA ASP A 83 5.27 28.56 32.22
C ASP A 83 4.34 28.46 31.00
N HIS A 84 3.82 27.27 30.78
CA HIS A 84 2.87 26.97 29.70
C HIS A 84 2.00 25.77 30.08
N VAL A 85 0.81 25.70 29.48
CA VAL A 85 -0.16 24.62 29.73
C VAL A 85 -0.38 23.84 28.45
N THR A 86 -0.11 22.54 28.50
CA THR A 86 -0.46 21.58 27.44
C THR A 86 -1.61 20.68 27.86
N PHE A 87 -2.13 19.89 26.94
CA PHE A 87 -3.17 18.92 27.25
C PHE A 87 -2.58 17.67 27.90
N ASP A 88 -3.17 17.18 28.98
CA ASP A 88 -2.91 15.83 29.47
C ASP A 88 -3.77 14.82 28.68
N VAL A 89 -3.22 14.31 27.57
CA VAL A 89 -3.95 13.42 26.66
C VAL A 89 -3.73 11.96 27.03
N SER A 90 -4.80 11.30 27.47
CA SER A 90 -4.78 9.86 27.75
C SER A 90 -4.59 9.02 26.48
N GLY A 91 -4.10 7.78 26.63
CA GLY A 91 -3.94 6.85 25.51
C GLY A 91 -5.24 6.55 24.74
N ASP A 92 -6.40 6.54 25.43
CA ASP A 92 -7.70 6.37 24.77
C ASP A 92 -8.08 7.58 23.91
N GLN A 93 -7.78 8.80 24.38
CA GLN A 93 -7.98 10.02 23.58
C GLN A 93 -7.04 10.07 22.38
N GLN A 94 -5.79 9.65 22.51
CA GLN A 94 -4.87 9.55 21.36
C GLN A 94 -5.38 8.53 20.32
N LYS A 95 -5.90 7.39 20.78
CA LYS A 95 -6.50 6.37 19.92
C LYS A 95 -7.74 6.90 19.20
N ASP A 96 -8.58 7.66 19.90
CA ASP A 96 -9.76 8.30 19.31
C ASP A 96 -9.39 9.36 18.27
N LEU A 97 -8.44 10.24 18.59
CA LEU A 97 -7.89 11.22 17.64
C LEU A 97 -7.36 10.54 16.37
N ARG A 98 -6.62 9.44 16.50
CA ARG A 98 -6.15 8.65 15.37
C ARG A 98 -7.31 8.12 14.50
N ALA A 99 -8.37 7.62 15.13
CA ALA A 99 -9.54 7.11 14.43
C ALA A 99 -10.27 8.24 13.68
N MET A 100 -10.43 9.41 14.29
CA MET A 100 -11.02 10.60 13.68
C MET A 100 -10.21 11.10 12.48
N LEU A 101 -8.89 11.23 12.62
CA LEU A 101 -7.99 11.65 11.54
C LEU A 101 -8.05 10.64 10.38
N THR A 102 -8.01 9.34 10.70
CA THR A 102 -8.14 8.26 9.71
C THR A 102 -9.44 8.37 8.91
N ALA A 103 -10.58 8.54 9.59
CA ALA A 103 -11.87 8.66 8.93
C ALA A 103 -11.96 9.93 8.07
N THR A 104 -11.50 11.07 8.60
CA THR A 104 -11.53 12.37 7.92
C THR A 104 -10.66 12.37 6.67
N VAL A 105 -9.44 11.85 6.77
CA VAL A 105 -8.50 11.76 5.63
C VAL A 105 -9.03 10.82 4.55
N ASN A 106 -9.64 9.69 4.93
CA ASN A 106 -10.28 8.80 3.96
C ASN A 106 -11.43 9.49 3.22
N ALA A 107 -12.32 10.19 3.95
CA ALA A 107 -13.42 10.92 3.36
C ALA A 107 -12.93 12.05 2.43
N TRP A 108 -11.87 12.76 2.82
CA TRP A 108 -11.24 13.78 1.98
C TRP A 108 -10.63 13.18 0.70
N GLN A 109 -9.87 12.10 0.83
CA GLN A 109 -9.26 11.42 -0.31
C GLN A 109 -10.32 10.92 -1.30
N GLU A 110 -11.40 10.30 -0.81
CA GLU A 110 -12.53 9.82 -1.61
C GLU A 110 -13.27 10.97 -2.30
N LYS A 111 -13.63 12.03 -1.55
CA LYS A 111 -14.33 13.21 -2.07
C LYS A 111 -13.62 13.83 -3.27
N HIS A 112 -12.29 13.80 -3.27
CA HIS A 112 -11.48 14.39 -4.33
C HIS A 112 -10.97 13.38 -5.37
N GLY A 113 -11.33 12.10 -5.25
CA GLY A 113 -10.88 11.05 -6.16
C GLY A 113 -9.36 10.85 -6.16
N LEU A 114 -8.68 11.21 -5.06
CA LEU A 114 -7.23 11.15 -4.95
C LEU A 114 -6.77 9.71 -4.74
N LYS A 115 -5.73 9.31 -5.47
CA LYS A 115 -5.23 7.93 -5.49
C LYS A 115 -3.71 7.93 -5.48
N PHE A 116 -3.09 7.28 -4.50
CA PHE A 116 -1.68 6.91 -4.61
C PHE A 116 -1.56 5.71 -5.54
N THR A 117 -1.07 5.95 -6.76
CA THR A 117 -0.79 4.87 -7.72
C THR A 117 0.63 4.37 -7.53
N THR A 118 0.80 3.09 -7.25
CA THR A 118 2.11 2.46 -7.15
C THR A 118 2.51 1.83 -8.49
N TRP A 119 3.81 1.79 -8.77
CA TRP A 119 4.32 0.98 -9.87
C TRP A 119 4.28 -0.52 -9.51
N ARG A 120 4.80 -0.88 -8.34
CA ARG A 120 4.78 -2.25 -7.79
C ARG A 120 3.38 -2.67 -7.33
N PHE A 121 3.17 -3.99 -7.25
CA PHE A 121 2.02 -4.59 -6.59
C PHE A 121 1.99 -4.24 -5.11
N THR A 122 0.79 -4.08 -4.56
CA THR A 122 0.58 -3.85 -3.12
C THR A 122 0.66 -5.12 -2.30
N ASP A 123 0.43 -6.28 -2.94
CA ASP A 123 0.55 -7.59 -2.34
C ASP A 123 0.72 -8.65 -3.44
N THR A 124 1.42 -9.74 -3.15
CA THR A 124 1.66 -10.87 -4.08
C THR A 124 1.51 -12.21 -3.35
N ARG A 125 1.12 -13.24 -4.08
CA ARG A 125 1.04 -14.63 -3.62
C ARG A 125 1.16 -15.61 -4.79
N ASN A 126 1.30 -16.90 -4.49
CA ASN A 126 1.34 -17.98 -5.48
C ASN A 126 2.36 -17.72 -6.61
N GLU A 127 3.54 -17.21 -6.22
CA GLU A 127 4.64 -16.99 -7.16
C GLU A 127 5.17 -18.33 -7.68
N GLU A 128 5.36 -18.42 -8.99
CA GLU A 128 5.79 -19.62 -9.67
C GLU A 128 6.75 -19.30 -10.80
N PHE A 129 7.71 -20.21 -10.99
CA PHE A 129 8.58 -20.27 -12.14
C PHE A 129 8.31 -21.54 -12.93
N ILE A 130 8.13 -21.39 -14.25
CA ILE A 130 7.90 -22.48 -15.19
C ILE A 130 9.02 -22.45 -16.22
N ALA A 131 9.79 -23.54 -16.28
CA ALA A 131 10.88 -23.70 -17.22
C ALA A 131 10.37 -23.91 -18.66
N PRO A 132 11.23 -23.69 -19.69
CA PRO A 132 10.88 -23.86 -21.09
C PRO A 132 10.47 -25.30 -21.40
N GLU A 133 9.56 -25.49 -22.35
CA GLU A 133 9.27 -26.83 -22.88
C GLU A 133 10.40 -27.26 -23.82
N VAL A 134 11.39 -27.95 -23.26
CA VAL A 134 12.48 -28.55 -24.05
C VAL A 134 11.88 -29.64 -24.94
N GLN A 135 11.73 -29.36 -26.24
CA GLN A 135 11.39 -30.40 -27.21
C GLN A 135 12.59 -31.37 -27.34
N PRO A 136 12.37 -32.70 -27.21
CA PRO A 136 13.43 -33.71 -27.34
C PRO A 136 13.98 -33.83 -28.78
#